data_AF-A0A950G9M6-F1
#
_entry.id   AF-A0A950G9M6-F1
#
_cell.length_a   1.000
_cell.length_b   1.000
_cell.length_c   1.000
_cell.angle_alpha   90.00
_cell.angle_beta   90.00
_cell.angle_gamma   90.00
#
_symmetry.space_group_name_H-M   'P 1'
#
loop_
_entity.id
_entity.type
_entity.pdbx_description
1 polymer ?
#
loop_
_entity_poly.entity_id
_entity_poly.type
_entity_poly.pdbx_seq_one_letter_code
_entity_poly.pdbx_strand_id
1 'polypeptide(L)'
;MTIGLTVSAACAATGAMAVLVLKSRARIALFRAKHLSLTGHVRLAKRIASLVPYYEYDEHRFFRSDDPPADVARRRREGFLRLAQDFSERFARTRAVTAQIESGVSDLQFTNAYRVPFQYSRFVSSHVGTGSFLKSSSGVTVTDLDGNTFYDVAGSYGANLLGYDFYKECIARGSTLVSGLGPVLGAYHPVVAYNVQRLRAISGLDEVSFHMSGTEAVMQAVRLARYHTGRTHIVRFCGAYHGWSGEVQPGIGNPINPRETYTLEELSEHTLHILRTRRDIACVLVNPLQALHPNSAAPGDSSLVADRGGAQFDRIAYTDWLGRLCAVCSERDIVLVFDEVFVGFRLAPGGAREYFGVQPDLVVYGKTLGGGLPVGVLCGSHTLMRRSRADRPIDVCFARGTFNAHPYVMGAMHEFLRHLESPEIQRLYSRLDEVWNARASGLNRLLAAEGLPVRVANLQSIWTICYTRPSRYNWMLQFYMRPKDWR
;
A
#
# COMPACT_ATOMS: atom_id res chain seq x y z
N MET A 1 -6.51 53.10 -39.87
CA MET A 1 -6.70 52.44 -38.56
C MET A 1 -7.45 51.10 -38.63
N THR A 2 -8.39 50.91 -39.56
CA THR A 2 -9.24 49.70 -39.68
C THR A 2 -8.54 48.42 -40.15
N ILE A 3 -7.46 48.52 -40.95
CA ILE A 3 -6.68 47.35 -41.42
C ILE A 3 -5.78 46.77 -40.31
N GLY A 4 -5.26 47.60 -39.41
CA GLY A 4 -4.44 47.14 -38.27
C GLY A 4 -5.25 46.39 -37.19
N LEU A 5 -6.53 46.75 -37.04
CA LEU A 5 -7.47 46.08 -36.11
C LEU A 5 -7.91 44.71 -36.61
N THR A 6 -8.10 44.53 -37.93
CA THR A 6 -8.51 43.25 -38.53
C THR A 6 -7.36 42.24 -38.59
N VAL A 7 -6.13 42.68 -38.87
CA VAL A 7 -4.93 41.82 -38.80
C VAL A 7 -4.62 41.41 -37.36
N SER A 8 -4.75 42.33 -36.39
CA SER A 8 -4.59 41.98 -34.97
C SER A 8 -5.65 40.98 -34.48
N ALA A 9 -6.91 41.13 -34.91
CA ALA A 9 -7.97 40.19 -34.57
C ALA A 9 -7.77 38.80 -35.20
N ALA A 10 -7.29 38.73 -36.45
CA ALA A 10 -6.96 37.47 -37.12
C ALA A 10 -5.75 36.76 -36.48
N CYS A 11 -4.70 37.51 -36.11
CA CYS A 11 -3.56 36.98 -35.37
C CYS A 11 -3.96 36.48 -33.98
N ALA A 12 -4.83 37.22 -33.28
CA ALA A 12 -5.37 36.81 -31.98
C ALA A 12 -6.24 35.54 -32.08
N ALA A 13 -7.09 35.44 -33.10
CA ALA A 13 -7.91 34.25 -33.36
C ALA A 13 -7.05 33.02 -33.72
N THR A 14 -6.02 33.20 -34.55
CA THR A 14 -5.08 32.14 -34.92
C THR A 14 -4.26 31.67 -33.71
N GLY A 15 -3.79 32.61 -32.89
CA GLY A 15 -3.10 32.32 -31.63
C GLY A 15 -4.00 31.58 -30.63
N ALA A 16 -5.26 32.00 -30.48
CA ALA A 16 -6.23 31.33 -29.62
C ALA A 16 -6.53 29.89 -30.09
N MET A 17 -6.67 29.68 -31.41
CA MET A 17 -6.86 28.36 -32.00
C MET A 17 -5.64 27.46 -31.79
N ALA A 18 -4.42 27.98 -31.96
CA ALA A 18 -3.19 27.24 -31.69
C ALA A 18 -3.10 26.81 -30.22
N VAL A 19 -3.41 27.71 -29.28
CA VAL A 19 -3.46 27.39 -27.84
C VAL A 19 -4.52 26.34 -27.53
N LEU A 20 -5.70 26.41 -28.17
CA LEU A 20 -6.76 25.41 -28.01
C LEU A 20 -6.30 24.03 -28.49
N VAL A 21 -5.66 23.96 -29.66
CA VAL A 21 -5.12 22.71 -30.23
C VAL A 21 -4.05 22.12 -29.29
N LEU A 22 -3.14 22.94 -28.79
CA LEU A 22 -2.10 22.49 -27.84
C LEU A 22 -2.71 21.98 -26.53
N LYS A 23 -3.69 22.69 -25.97
CA LYS A 23 -4.40 22.26 -24.75
C LYS A 23 -5.19 20.97 -24.99
N SER A 24 -5.86 20.82 -26.12
CA SER A 24 -6.57 19.60 -26.48
C SER A 24 -5.62 18.42 -26.67
N ARG A 25 -4.50 18.62 -27.37
CA ARG A 25 -3.44 17.60 -27.52
C ARG A 25 -2.89 17.15 -26.16
N ALA A 26 -2.57 18.08 -25.27
CA ALA A 26 -2.10 17.77 -23.92
C ALA A 26 -3.15 17.01 -23.10
N ARG A 27 -4.43 17.35 -23.25
CA ARG A 27 -5.54 16.65 -22.57
C ARG A 27 -5.73 15.22 -23.09
N ILE A 28 -5.60 15.00 -24.40
CA ILE A 28 -5.67 13.68 -25.03
C ILE A 28 -4.47 12.82 -24.61
N ALA A 29 -3.26 13.39 -24.61
CA ALA A 29 -2.07 12.69 -24.13
C ALA A 29 -2.24 12.27 -22.65
N LEU A 30 -2.75 13.17 -21.80
CA LEU A 30 -3.00 12.86 -20.40
C LEU A 30 -4.09 11.80 -20.24
N PHE A 31 -5.11 11.79 -21.08
CA PHE A 31 -6.14 10.75 -21.07
C PHE A 31 -5.55 9.38 -21.43
N ARG A 32 -4.71 9.30 -22.46
CA ARG A 32 -4.04 8.06 -22.89
C ARG A 32 -3.02 7.53 -21.89
N ALA A 33 -2.46 8.40 -21.06
CA ALA A 33 -1.55 8.01 -19.98
C ALA A 33 -2.26 7.52 -18.71
N LYS A 34 -3.60 7.49 -18.70
CA LYS A 34 -4.37 6.91 -17.59
C LYS A 34 -4.76 5.49 -17.94
N HIS A 35 -4.69 4.62 -16.94
CA HIS A 35 -5.24 3.28 -17.07
C HIS A 35 -6.76 3.36 -17.27
N LEU A 36 -7.30 2.53 -18.17
CA LEU A 36 -8.70 2.59 -18.62
C LEU A 36 -9.72 2.22 -17.51
N SER A 37 -9.26 1.64 -16.40
CA SER A 37 -10.14 1.27 -15.28
C SER A 37 -10.70 2.49 -14.53
N LEU A 38 -11.76 2.26 -13.74
CA LEU A 38 -12.30 3.27 -12.83
C LEU A 38 -11.26 3.75 -11.80
N THR A 39 -10.34 2.87 -11.40
CA THR A 39 -9.21 3.22 -10.53
C THR A 39 -8.27 4.23 -11.18
N GLY A 40 -8.08 4.18 -12.51
CA GLY A 40 -7.30 5.17 -13.26
C GLY A 40 -8.08 6.47 -13.53
N HIS A 41 -9.40 6.37 -13.70
CA HIS A 41 -10.29 7.51 -13.92
C HIS A 41 -11.09 7.91 -12.67
N VAL A 42 -10.39 8.35 -11.63
CA VAL A 42 -10.96 8.70 -10.30
C VAL A 42 -12.22 9.59 -10.36
N ARG A 43 -12.26 10.60 -11.22
CA ARG A 43 -13.45 11.48 -11.34
C ARG A 43 -14.66 10.77 -11.91
N LEU A 44 -14.44 9.87 -12.87
CA LEU A 44 -15.49 9.02 -13.43
C LEU A 44 -15.96 8.00 -12.40
N ALA A 45 -15.02 7.38 -11.66
CA ALA A 45 -15.33 6.46 -10.58
C ALA A 45 -16.24 7.08 -9.51
N LYS A 46 -15.93 8.31 -9.07
CA LYS A 46 -16.78 9.06 -8.11
C LYS A 46 -18.20 9.27 -8.66
N ARG A 47 -18.33 9.66 -9.93
CA ARG A 47 -19.64 9.86 -10.59
C ARG A 47 -20.43 8.56 -10.71
N ILE A 48 -19.77 7.47 -11.13
CA ILE A 48 -20.43 6.17 -11.24
C ILE A 48 -20.86 5.68 -9.85
N ALA A 49 -19.99 5.79 -8.84
CA ALA A 49 -20.32 5.40 -7.48
C ALA A 49 -21.55 6.13 -6.93
N SER A 50 -21.73 7.42 -7.25
CA SER A 50 -22.92 8.17 -6.83
C SER A 50 -24.22 7.74 -7.52
N LEU A 51 -24.14 6.97 -8.61
CA LEU A 51 -25.29 6.47 -9.35
C LEU A 51 -25.66 5.02 -8.96
N VAL A 52 -24.80 4.32 -8.22
CA VAL A 52 -25.09 2.95 -7.79
C VAL A 52 -26.09 3.01 -6.64
N PRO A 53 -27.34 2.53 -6.82
CA PRO A 53 -28.28 2.47 -5.72
C PRO A 53 -27.82 1.42 -4.71
N TYR A 54 -28.19 1.64 -3.45
CA TYR A 54 -28.02 0.61 -2.44
C TYR A 54 -29.00 -0.55 -2.71
N TYR A 55 -28.50 -1.78 -2.60
CA TYR A 55 -29.28 -3.00 -2.62
C TYR A 55 -28.54 -4.09 -1.83
N GLU A 56 -29.29 -5.07 -1.34
CA GLU A 56 -28.75 -6.25 -0.67
C GLU A 56 -29.40 -7.51 -1.23
N TYR A 57 -28.71 -8.64 -1.08
CA TYR A 57 -29.29 -9.93 -1.38
C TYR A 57 -30.00 -10.49 -0.13
N ASP A 58 -31.25 -10.89 -0.32
CA ASP A 58 -31.92 -11.78 0.62
C ASP A 58 -31.28 -13.18 0.59
N GLU A 59 -31.71 -14.07 1.49
CA GLU A 59 -31.15 -15.43 1.57
C GLU A 59 -31.28 -16.18 0.23
N HIS A 60 -32.40 -16.01 -0.49
CA HIS A 60 -32.62 -16.70 -1.75
C HIS A 60 -31.64 -16.22 -2.84
N ARG A 61 -31.51 -14.90 -3.04
CA ARG A 61 -30.57 -14.33 -4.01
C ARG A 61 -29.12 -14.52 -3.59
N PHE A 62 -28.83 -14.56 -2.28
CA PHE A 62 -27.49 -14.78 -1.74
C PHE A 62 -26.88 -16.05 -2.30
N PHE A 63 -27.60 -17.18 -2.37
CA PHE A 63 -27.07 -18.47 -2.85
C PHE A 63 -27.25 -18.67 -4.37
N ARG A 64 -27.97 -17.77 -5.02
CA ARG A 64 -28.36 -17.83 -6.43
C ARG A 64 -27.93 -16.58 -7.20
N SER A 65 -26.83 -15.93 -6.79
CA SER A 65 -26.45 -14.64 -7.35
C SER A 65 -25.99 -14.76 -8.80
N ASP A 66 -25.49 -15.92 -9.21
CA ASP A 66 -25.07 -16.32 -10.57
C ASP A 66 -26.06 -17.28 -11.25
N ASP A 67 -27.29 -17.35 -10.75
CA ASP A 67 -28.39 -18.16 -11.30
C ASP A 67 -28.03 -19.66 -11.52
N PRO A 68 -27.52 -20.36 -10.49
CA PRO A 68 -27.05 -21.73 -10.62
C PRO A 68 -28.22 -22.75 -10.65
N PRO A 69 -27.95 -24.01 -11.05
CA PRO A 69 -28.87 -25.12 -10.83
C PRO A 69 -29.35 -25.24 -9.38
N ALA A 70 -30.55 -25.79 -9.17
CA ALA A 70 -31.18 -25.85 -7.85
C ALA A 70 -30.37 -26.67 -6.84
N ASP A 71 -29.77 -27.77 -7.27
CA ASP A 71 -28.89 -28.62 -6.45
C ASP A 71 -27.63 -27.88 -6.01
N VAL A 72 -27.02 -27.07 -6.89
CA VAL A 72 -25.85 -26.25 -6.57
C VAL A 72 -26.18 -25.19 -5.55
N ALA A 73 -27.31 -24.48 -5.71
CA ALA A 73 -27.78 -23.49 -4.74
C ALA A 73 -28.02 -24.13 -3.36
N ARG A 74 -28.66 -25.30 -3.33
CA ARG A 74 -28.89 -26.06 -2.08
C ARG A 74 -27.57 -26.43 -1.40
N ARG A 75 -26.60 -26.96 -2.14
CA ARG A 75 -25.27 -27.30 -1.61
C ARG A 75 -24.53 -26.08 -1.04
N ARG A 76 -24.61 -24.92 -1.70
CA ARG A 76 -24.03 -23.66 -1.21
C ARG A 76 -24.66 -23.24 0.11
N ARG A 77 -25.99 -23.29 0.21
CA ARG A 77 -26.73 -22.97 1.43
C ARG A 77 -26.35 -23.89 2.59
N GLU A 78 -26.39 -25.20 2.37
CA GLU A 78 -26.01 -26.19 3.37
C GLU A 78 -24.56 -26.01 3.83
N GLY A 79 -23.63 -25.76 2.89
CA GLY A 79 -22.23 -25.51 3.21
C GLY A 79 -22.01 -24.22 4.02
N PHE A 80 -22.72 -23.15 3.69
CA PHE A 80 -22.65 -21.90 4.44
C PHE A 80 -23.20 -22.04 5.86
N LEU A 81 -24.33 -22.74 6.04
CA LEU A 81 -24.93 -22.93 7.36
C LEU A 81 -24.04 -23.80 8.27
N ARG A 82 -23.38 -24.84 7.72
CA ARG A 82 -22.35 -25.59 8.46
C ARG A 82 -21.21 -24.69 8.91
N LEU A 83 -20.68 -23.88 7.99
CA LEU A 83 -19.61 -22.92 8.30
C LEU A 83 -20.03 -21.91 9.38
N ALA A 84 -21.28 -21.43 9.34
CA ALA A 84 -21.83 -20.53 10.34
C ALA A 84 -21.93 -21.19 11.72
N GLN A 85 -22.36 -22.45 11.78
CA GLN A 85 -22.39 -23.22 13.01
C GLN A 85 -20.98 -23.38 13.59
N ASP A 86 -20.01 -23.83 12.78
CA ASP A 86 -18.61 -23.98 13.19
C ASP A 86 -18.05 -22.68 13.77
N PHE A 87 -18.35 -21.54 13.14
CA PHE A 87 -17.89 -20.24 13.61
C PHE A 87 -18.59 -19.80 14.90
N SER A 88 -19.87 -20.14 15.09
CA SER A 88 -20.61 -19.82 16.30
C SER A 88 -20.06 -20.56 17.52
N GLU A 89 -19.67 -21.82 17.34
CA GLU A 89 -19.12 -22.65 18.40
C GLU A 89 -17.66 -22.30 18.67
N ARG A 90 -16.86 -22.14 17.61
CA ARG A 90 -15.41 -21.94 17.73
C ARG A 90 -15.01 -20.55 18.24
N PHE A 91 -15.74 -19.51 17.85
CA PHE A 91 -15.40 -18.12 18.17
C PHE A 91 -16.38 -17.51 19.18
N ALA A 92 -17.07 -18.33 19.99
CA ALA A 92 -18.19 -17.90 20.82
C ALA A 92 -17.84 -16.69 21.71
N ARG A 93 -16.73 -16.78 22.47
CA ARG A 93 -16.29 -15.70 23.36
C ARG A 93 -15.76 -14.50 22.58
N THR A 94 -14.95 -14.73 21.56
CA THR A 94 -14.36 -13.67 20.74
C THR A 94 -15.44 -12.85 20.04
N ARG A 95 -16.49 -13.50 19.51
CA ARG A 95 -17.67 -12.85 18.92
C ARG A 95 -18.47 -12.08 19.96
N ALA A 96 -18.72 -12.66 21.13
CA ALA A 96 -19.50 -12.00 22.19
C ALA A 96 -18.84 -10.68 22.62
N VAL A 97 -17.52 -10.68 22.84
CA VAL A 97 -16.77 -9.46 23.19
C VAL A 97 -16.75 -8.46 22.02
N THR A 98 -16.62 -8.94 20.79
CA THR A 98 -16.69 -8.08 19.59
C THR A 98 -18.03 -7.36 19.50
N ALA A 99 -19.15 -8.05 19.70
CA ALA A 99 -20.49 -7.46 19.67
C ALA A 99 -20.70 -6.41 20.77
N GLN A 100 -20.10 -6.60 21.96
CA GLN A 100 -20.22 -5.65 23.08
C GLN A 100 -19.62 -4.26 22.78
N ILE A 101 -18.56 -4.20 21.97
CA ILE A 101 -17.85 -2.94 21.69
C ILE A 101 -18.11 -2.38 20.30
N GLU A 102 -18.78 -3.12 19.42
CA GLU A 102 -18.97 -2.77 18.02
C GLU A 102 -19.57 -1.36 17.86
N SER A 103 -20.59 -1.02 18.65
CA SER A 103 -21.20 0.32 18.62
C SER A 103 -20.27 1.44 19.09
N GLY A 104 -19.24 1.12 19.88
CA GLY A 104 -18.29 2.07 20.45
C GLY A 104 -17.00 2.27 19.64
N VAL A 105 -16.72 1.43 18.64
CA VAL A 105 -15.47 1.50 17.84
C VAL A 105 -15.80 1.55 16.35
N SER A 106 -15.74 2.75 15.76
CA SER A 106 -16.08 2.96 14.34
C SER A 106 -15.25 2.13 13.36
N ASP A 107 -13.95 1.95 13.64
CA ASP A 107 -13.07 1.15 12.79
C ASP A 107 -13.45 -0.33 12.78
N LEU A 108 -14.01 -0.83 13.89
CA LEU A 108 -14.51 -2.19 13.99
C LEU A 108 -15.75 -2.37 13.12
N GLN A 109 -16.71 -1.43 13.19
CA GLN A 109 -17.90 -1.42 12.32
C GLN A 109 -17.49 -1.39 10.84
N PHE A 110 -16.56 -0.51 10.49
CA PHE A 110 -16.06 -0.40 9.13
C PHE A 110 -15.39 -1.69 8.66
N THR A 111 -14.51 -2.27 9.46
CA THR A 111 -13.79 -3.51 9.11
C THR A 111 -14.74 -4.69 8.94
N ASN A 112 -15.77 -4.80 9.79
CA ASN A 112 -16.79 -5.85 9.67
C ASN A 112 -17.62 -5.70 8.39
N ALA A 113 -17.97 -4.48 8.00
CA ALA A 113 -18.74 -4.21 6.79
C ALA A 113 -17.92 -4.33 5.49
N TYR A 114 -16.65 -3.93 5.51
CA TYR A 114 -15.82 -3.74 4.31
C TYR A 114 -15.23 -5.05 3.73
N ARG A 115 -15.10 -6.10 4.56
CA ARG A 115 -14.47 -7.38 4.17
C ARG A 115 -15.33 -8.28 3.29
N VAL A 116 -16.61 -7.96 3.16
CA VAL A 116 -17.60 -8.73 2.40
C VAL A 116 -18.22 -7.79 1.38
N PRO A 117 -18.42 -8.19 0.11
CA PRO A 117 -19.12 -7.33 -0.83
C PRO A 117 -20.49 -6.94 -0.27
N PHE A 118 -20.86 -5.66 -0.38
CA PHE A 118 -22.00 -5.08 0.34
C PHE A 118 -23.32 -5.82 0.09
N GLN A 119 -23.47 -6.45 -1.07
CA GLN A 119 -24.66 -7.25 -1.41
C GLN A 119 -24.85 -8.45 -0.48
N TYR A 120 -23.76 -8.99 0.07
CA TYR A 120 -23.73 -10.17 0.94
C TYR A 120 -23.49 -9.83 2.41
N SER A 121 -23.04 -8.60 2.72
CA SER A 121 -22.45 -8.23 4.01
C SER A 121 -23.37 -8.51 5.19
N ARG A 122 -24.65 -8.14 5.11
CA ARG A 122 -25.63 -8.35 6.19
C ARG A 122 -25.87 -9.81 6.52
N PHE A 123 -25.98 -10.67 5.51
CA PHE A 123 -26.21 -12.10 5.73
C PHE A 123 -24.96 -12.77 6.32
N VAL A 124 -23.77 -12.37 5.87
CA VAL A 124 -22.51 -12.88 6.43
C VAL A 124 -22.28 -12.39 7.86
N SER A 125 -22.45 -11.09 8.14
CA SER A 125 -22.18 -10.53 9.47
C SER A 125 -23.09 -11.12 10.55
N SER A 126 -24.32 -11.50 10.19
CA SER A 126 -25.26 -12.17 11.09
C SER A 126 -24.93 -13.64 11.37
N HIS A 127 -24.19 -14.33 10.49
CA HIS A 127 -23.99 -15.78 10.59
C HIS A 127 -22.52 -16.19 10.82
N VAL A 128 -21.57 -15.59 10.10
CA VAL A 128 -20.16 -16.01 10.00
C VAL A 128 -19.24 -14.87 10.43
N GLY A 129 -19.14 -14.62 11.74
CA GLY A 129 -18.21 -13.66 12.33
C GLY A 129 -17.07 -14.35 13.08
N THR A 130 -15.81 -13.99 12.83
CA THR A 130 -14.65 -14.54 13.59
C THR A 130 -14.38 -13.77 14.87
N GLY A 131 -15.01 -12.60 15.05
CA GLY A 131 -14.63 -11.59 16.02
C GLY A 131 -13.28 -10.92 15.70
N SER A 132 -12.91 -9.92 16.49
CA SER A 132 -11.79 -9.00 16.21
C SER A 132 -10.72 -8.94 17.31
N PHE A 133 -10.76 -9.86 18.28
CA PHE A 133 -9.85 -9.87 19.43
C PHE A 133 -8.83 -11.00 19.36
N LEU A 134 -7.58 -10.66 19.67
CA LEU A 134 -6.49 -11.61 19.88
C LEU A 134 -5.94 -11.42 21.29
N LYS A 135 -5.63 -12.54 21.95
CA LYS A 135 -5.07 -12.59 23.31
C LYS A 135 -3.55 -12.58 23.30
N SER A 136 -2.93 -13.32 22.38
CA SER A 136 -1.48 -13.49 22.34
C SER A 136 -0.97 -13.82 20.94
N SER A 137 0.34 -13.75 20.77
CA SER A 137 1.05 -14.21 19.57
C SER A 137 2.27 -15.03 19.98
N SER A 138 2.75 -15.91 19.10
CA SER A 138 4.01 -16.64 19.26
C SER A 138 4.52 -17.11 17.89
N GLY A 139 5.81 -16.90 17.61
CA GLY A 139 6.41 -17.14 16.31
C GLY A 139 5.65 -16.42 15.19
N VAL A 140 4.97 -17.19 14.34
CA VAL A 140 4.13 -16.68 13.23
C VAL A 140 2.63 -16.89 13.46
N THR A 141 2.24 -17.17 14.71
CA THR A 141 0.87 -17.49 15.09
C THR A 141 0.26 -16.48 16.05
N VAL A 142 -1.06 -16.40 16.01
CA VAL A 142 -1.88 -15.60 16.93
C VAL A 142 -2.95 -16.48 17.57
N THR A 143 -3.32 -16.17 18.81
CA THR A 143 -4.35 -16.88 19.56
C THR A 143 -5.46 -15.93 19.99
N ASP A 144 -6.71 -16.30 19.74
CA ASP A 144 -7.91 -15.51 20.10
C ASP A 144 -8.35 -15.69 21.57
N LEU A 145 -9.54 -15.19 21.94
CA LEU A 145 -10.06 -15.29 23.30
C LEU A 145 -10.63 -16.68 23.65
N ASP A 146 -10.96 -17.47 22.63
CA ASP A 146 -11.45 -18.84 22.72
C ASP A 146 -10.30 -19.87 22.77
N GLY A 147 -9.06 -19.42 22.57
CA GLY A 147 -7.87 -20.27 22.57
C GLY A 147 -7.56 -20.87 21.20
N ASN A 148 -8.22 -20.41 20.12
CA ASN A 148 -7.90 -20.85 18.78
C ASN A 148 -6.59 -20.23 18.31
N THR A 149 -5.67 -21.05 17.81
CA THR A 149 -4.40 -20.61 17.23
C THR A 149 -4.45 -20.61 15.70
N PHE A 150 -3.96 -19.54 15.08
CA PHE A 150 -3.94 -19.34 13.64
C PHE A 150 -2.54 -18.96 13.17
N TYR A 151 -2.14 -19.43 12.00
CA TYR A 151 -1.03 -18.80 11.27
C TYR A 151 -1.47 -17.41 10.80
N ASP A 152 -0.72 -16.38 11.20
CA ASP A 152 -0.94 -15.04 10.69
C ASP A 152 -0.10 -14.82 9.42
N VAL A 153 -0.72 -15.11 8.28
CA VAL A 153 -0.12 -14.93 6.96
C VAL A 153 -0.18 -13.48 6.47
N ALA A 154 -0.88 -12.58 7.19
CA ALA A 154 -0.88 -11.15 6.91
C ALA A 154 0.28 -10.42 7.60
N GLY A 155 0.73 -10.94 8.76
CA GLY A 155 1.86 -10.39 9.51
C GLY A 155 1.64 -8.93 9.89
N SER A 156 0.43 -8.58 10.32
CA SER A 156 -0.03 -7.19 10.52
C SER A 156 0.25 -6.29 9.30
N TYR A 157 -0.25 -6.70 8.12
CA TYR A 157 -0.04 -6.01 6.84
C TYR A 157 1.46 -5.86 6.49
N GLY A 158 2.24 -6.90 6.77
CA GLY A 158 3.66 -6.98 6.45
C GLY A 158 4.60 -6.27 7.43
N ALA A 159 4.10 -5.74 8.55
CA ALA A 159 4.93 -5.14 9.59
C ALA A 159 5.76 -6.16 10.37
N ASN A 160 5.19 -7.34 10.64
CA ASN A 160 5.84 -8.40 11.41
C ASN A 160 6.56 -9.40 10.49
N LEU A 161 7.45 -8.91 9.62
CA LEU A 161 8.17 -9.69 8.61
C LEU A 161 8.96 -10.88 9.20
N LEU A 162 9.64 -10.67 10.33
CA LEU A 162 10.51 -11.66 10.98
C LEU A 162 9.81 -12.48 12.08
N GLY A 163 8.47 -12.44 12.13
CA GLY A 163 7.67 -13.12 13.16
C GLY A 163 7.56 -12.32 14.47
N TYR A 164 6.50 -12.57 15.24
CA TYR A 164 6.10 -11.77 16.39
C TYR A 164 7.14 -11.72 17.51
N ASP A 165 7.80 -12.84 17.80
CA ASP A 165 8.72 -12.91 18.93
C ASP A 165 9.99 -12.07 18.68
N PHE A 166 10.45 -11.98 17.44
CA PHE A 166 11.52 -11.07 17.03
C PHE A 166 11.21 -9.60 17.37
N TYR A 167 9.99 -9.13 17.07
CA TYR A 167 9.61 -7.74 17.36
C TYR A 167 9.35 -7.50 18.85
N LYS A 168 8.81 -8.49 19.58
CA LYS A 168 8.70 -8.39 21.05
C LYS A 168 10.09 -8.25 21.69
N GLU A 169 11.08 -8.97 21.20
CA GLU A 169 12.47 -8.84 21.67
C GLU A 169 13.05 -7.46 21.34
N CYS A 170 12.82 -6.94 20.13
CA CYS A 170 13.22 -5.58 19.75
C CYS A 170 12.61 -4.54 20.70
N ILE A 171 11.30 -4.65 20.98
CA ILE A 171 10.60 -3.76 21.91
C ILE A 171 11.20 -3.88 23.31
N ALA A 172 11.37 -5.09 23.84
CA ALA A 172 11.84 -5.31 25.20
C ALA A 172 13.26 -4.76 25.40
N ARG A 173 14.21 -5.17 24.55
CA ARG A 173 15.62 -4.73 24.63
C ARG A 173 15.76 -3.23 24.36
N GLY A 174 15.06 -2.72 23.35
CA GLY A 174 15.03 -1.30 23.02
C GLY A 174 14.46 -0.44 24.16
N SER A 175 13.41 -0.92 24.85
CA SER A 175 12.84 -0.26 26.02
C SER A 175 13.81 -0.21 27.19
N THR A 176 14.50 -1.33 27.48
CA THR A 176 15.54 -1.38 28.52
C THR A 176 16.64 -0.35 28.25
N LEU A 177 17.12 -0.29 27.00
CA LEU A 177 18.21 0.60 26.57
C LEU A 177 17.91 2.09 26.79
N VAL A 178 16.66 2.51 26.60
CA VAL A 178 16.25 3.93 26.67
C VAL A 178 15.53 4.29 27.97
N SER A 179 15.34 3.32 28.87
CA SER A 179 14.53 3.46 30.09
C SER A 179 14.94 4.63 30.98
N GLY A 180 16.24 4.93 31.07
CA GLY A 180 16.77 6.05 31.85
C GLY A 180 16.36 7.43 31.32
N LEU A 181 16.14 7.59 30.01
CA LEU A 181 15.60 8.83 29.44
C LEU A 181 14.06 8.85 29.50
N GLY A 182 13.41 7.70 29.33
CA GLY A 182 11.97 7.58 29.42
C GLY A 182 11.22 8.36 28.31
N PRO A 183 10.19 9.15 28.63
CA PRO A 183 9.30 9.78 27.65
C PRO A 183 9.76 11.18 27.19
N VAL A 184 11.02 11.57 27.44
CA VAL A 184 11.52 12.91 27.05
C VAL A 184 11.44 13.09 25.53
N LEU A 185 10.89 14.23 25.11
CA LEU A 185 10.71 14.65 23.73
C LEU A 185 11.42 15.99 23.46
N GLY A 186 11.70 16.29 22.19
CA GLY A 186 12.38 17.53 21.76
C GLY A 186 13.90 17.43 21.74
N ALA A 187 14.50 16.63 22.61
CA ALA A 187 15.89 16.18 22.52
C ALA A 187 15.96 14.71 22.06
N TYR A 188 17.11 14.28 21.57
CA TYR A 188 17.30 12.91 21.08
C TYR A 188 18.06 12.04 22.09
N HIS A 189 17.63 10.77 22.22
CA HIS A 189 18.45 9.73 22.85
C HIS A 189 19.65 9.39 21.94
N PRO A 190 20.84 9.04 22.47
CA PRO A 190 22.04 8.74 21.66
C PRO A 190 21.86 7.64 20.59
N VAL A 191 20.95 6.69 20.79
CA VAL A 191 20.65 5.62 19.81
C VAL A 191 20.20 6.17 18.45
N VAL A 192 19.64 7.39 18.42
CA VAL A 192 19.25 8.06 17.17
C VAL A 192 20.45 8.27 16.26
N ALA A 193 21.65 8.52 16.80
CA ALA A 193 22.86 8.72 16.00
C ALA A 193 23.21 7.45 15.19
N TYR A 194 23.17 6.27 15.83
CA TYR A 194 23.37 5.00 15.14
C TYR A 194 22.27 4.76 14.09
N ASN A 195 21.00 4.99 14.45
CA ASN A 195 19.89 4.79 13.51
C ASN A 195 20.04 5.66 12.26
N VAL A 196 20.40 6.94 12.42
CA VAL A 196 20.65 7.87 11.30
C VAL A 196 21.82 7.39 10.45
N GLN A 197 22.96 7.02 11.06
CA GLN A 197 24.11 6.50 10.31
C GLN A 197 23.73 5.27 9.47
N ARG A 198 22.99 4.34 10.07
CA ARG A 198 22.60 3.10 9.43
C ARG A 198 21.59 3.31 8.30
N LEU A 199 20.60 4.17 8.53
CA LEU A 199 19.58 4.53 7.53
C LEU A 199 20.19 5.28 6.34
N ARG A 200 21.14 6.20 6.58
CA ARG A 200 21.90 6.87 5.52
C ARG A 200 22.65 5.86 4.66
N ALA A 201 23.35 4.91 5.28
CA ALA A 201 24.11 3.93 4.54
C ALA A 201 23.24 2.89 3.80
N ILE A 202 22.04 2.56 4.33
CA ILE A 202 21.06 1.68 3.67
C ILE A 202 20.41 2.37 2.46
N SER A 203 19.92 3.59 2.66
CA SER A 203 19.29 4.38 1.58
C SER A 203 20.30 4.94 0.59
N GLY A 204 21.58 5.02 1.01
CA GLY A 204 22.69 5.79 0.43
C GLY A 204 22.29 7.21 0.07
N LEU A 205 21.61 7.88 1.00
CA LEU A 205 21.20 9.27 0.97
C LEU A 205 21.75 10.02 2.19
N ASP A 206 21.67 11.35 2.16
CA ASP A 206 22.43 12.20 3.08
C ASP A 206 21.75 12.43 4.42
N GLU A 207 20.42 12.55 4.42
CA GLU A 207 19.66 13.01 5.58
C GLU A 207 18.46 12.11 5.88
N VAL A 208 18.00 12.17 7.13
CA VAL A 208 16.91 11.33 7.67
C VAL A 208 15.96 12.20 8.48
N SER A 209 14.66 12.00 8.32
CA SER A 209 13.64 12.57 9.21
C SER A 209 12.65 11.52 9.69
N PHE A 210 12.29 11.59 10.97
CA PHE A 210 11.38 10.65 11.64
C PHE A 210 9.98 11.24 11.79
N HIS A 211 8.98 10.38 11.65
CA HIS A 211 7.54 10.64 11.70
C HIS A 211 6.84 9.47 12.40
N MET A 212 5.55 9.60 12.72
CA MET A 212 4.80 8.56 13.45
C MET A 212 4.16 7.50 12.55
N SER A 213 4.10 7.75 11.24
CA SER A 213 3.58 6.78 10.27
C SER A 213 4.20 6.95 8.90
N GLY A 214 4.13 5.89 8.08
CA GLY A 214 4.48 5.98 6.66
C GLY A 214 3.67 7.06 5.92
N THR A 215 2.40 7.26 6.28
CA THR A 215 1.55 8.33 5.72
C THR A 215 2.18 9.71 5.95
N GLU A 216 2.60 10.01 7.18
CA GLU A 216 3.24 11.30 7.51
C GLU A 216 4.57 11.48 6.76
N ALA A 217 5.36 10.41 6.63
CA ALA A 217 6.61 10.47 5.89
C ALA A 217 6.39 10.70 4.38
N VAL A 218 5.35 10.11 3.78
CA VAL A 218 4.92 10.42 2.40
C VAL A 218 4.45 11.87 2.29
N MET A 219 3.63 12.35 3.25
CA MET A 219 3.19 13.75 3.27
C MET A 219 4.39 14.71 3.30
N GLN A 220 5.41 14.39 4.10
CA GLN A 220 6.64 15.19 4.14
C GLN A 220 7.41 15.13 2.82
N ALA A 221 7.52 13.96 2.19
CA ALA A 221 8.20 13.82 0.90
C ALA A 221 7.54 14.67 -0.20
N VAL A 222 6.20 14.60 -0.30
CA VAL A 222 5.42 15.43 -1.23
C VAL A 222 5.60 16.92 -0.93
N ARG A 223 5.58 17.31 0.35
CA ARG A 223 5.75 18.71 0.75
C ARG A 223 7.12 19.25 0.36
N LEU A 224 8.20 18.50 0.63
CA LEU A 224 9.56 18.88 0.26
C LEU A 224 9.74 18.96 -1.26
N ALA A 225 9.20 18.01 -2.01
CA ALA A 225 9.26 18.05 -3.47
C ALA A 225 8.62 19.31 -4.04
N ARG A 226 7.43 19.70 -3.56
CA ARG A 226 6.76 20.94 -3.97
C ARG A 226 7.54 22.18 -3.55
N TYR A 227 8.05 22.19 -2.31
CA TYR A 227 8.80 23.29 -1.75
C TYR A 227 10.07 23.62 -2.56
N HIS A 228 10.81 22.59 -2.97
CA HIS A 228 12.06 22.77 -3.72
C HIS A 228 11.84 23.01 -5.21
N THR A 229 10.90 22.30 -5.83
CA THR A 229 10.63 22.45 -7.27
C THR A 229 9.77 23.68 -7.60
N GLY A 230 9.00 24.20 -6.64
CA GLY A 230 7.99 25.24 -6.88
C GLY A 230 6.79 24.75 -7.71
N ARG A 231 6.70 23.44 -7.97
CA ARG A 231 5.65 22.82 -8.79
C ARG A 231 4.54 22.28 -7.89
N THR A 232 3.33 22.18 -8.40
CA THR A 232 2.15 21.85 -7.59
C THR A 232 1.69 20.41 -7.73
N HIS A 233 1.86 19.79 -8.89
CA HIS A 233 1.26 18.49 -9.17
C HIS A 233 2.15 17.33 -8.74
N ILE A 234 1.52 16.25 -8.31
CA ILE A 234 2.19 14.97 -8.08
C ILE A 234 1.67 13.91 -9.05
N VAL A 235 2.49 12.91 -9.33
CA VAL A 235 2.10 11.71 -10.05
C VAL A 235 2.09 10.53 -9.09
N ARG A 236 1.02 9.73 -9.15
CA ARG A 236 0.96 8.39 -8.58
C ARG A 236 0.48 7.41 -9.63
N PHE A 237 0.82 6.14 -9.46
CA PHE A 237 0.34 5.11 -10.38
C PHE A 237 -1.03 4.57 -9.99
N CYS A 238 -1.80 4.10 -10.96
CA CYS A 238 -3.10 3.50 -10.76
C CYS A 238 -2.98 2.30 -9.79
N GLY A 239 -3.89 2.20 -8.82
CA GLY A 239 -3.89 1.10 -7.85
C GLY A 239 -2.91 1.21 -6.67
N ALA A 240 -1.80 1.93 -6.83
CA ALA A 240 -0.82 2.14 -5.76
C ALA A 240 -1.43 2.73 -4.47
N TYR A 241 -0.88 2.37 -3.31
CA TYR A 241 -1.26 2.92 -2.01
C TYR A 241 -0.06 3.60 -1.35
N HIS A 242 -0.27 4.80 -0.82
CA HIS A 242 0.76 5.67 -0.24
C HIS A 242 0.33 6.30 1.09
N GLY A 243 -0.56 5.62 1.81
CA GLY A 243 -1.28 6.20 2.95
C GLY A 243 -2.62 6.82 2.55
N TRP A 244 -3.24 7.51 3.51
CA TRP A 244 -4.61 7.99 3.40
C TRP A 244 -4.74 9.51 3.23
N SER A 245 -3.62 10.23 3.07
CA SER A 245 -3.67 11.68 2.86
C SER A 245 -4.41 12.00 1.55
N GLY A 246 -5.21 13.07 1.57
CA GLY A 246 -6.18 13.30 0.52
C GLY A 246 -5.59 13.47 -0.89
N GLU A 247 -4.31 13.85 -0.99
CA GLU A 247 -3.59 14.05 -2.26
C GLU A 247 -3.09 12.74 -2.88
N VAL A 248 -2.77 11.74 -2.05
CA VAL A 248 -2.19 10.46 -2.51
C VAL A 248 -3.21 9.33 -2.57
N GLN A 249 -4.39 9.51 -1.95
CA GLN A 249 -5.54 8.60 -2.03
C GLN A 249 -6.76 9.22 -2.76
N PRO A 250 -6.62 9.82 -3.95
CA PRO A 250 -7.79 10.33 -4.66
C PRO A 250 -8.67 9.16 -5.14
N GLY A 251 -9.91 9.09 -4.67
CA GLY A 251 -10.76 7.92 -4.91
C GLY A 251 -12.20 8.10 -4.44
N ILE A 252 -13.03 7.08 -4.67
CA ILE A 252 -14.37 6.98 -4.06
C ILE A 252 -14.21 7.12 -2.53
N GLY A 253 -15.10 7.86 -1.89
CA GLY A 253 -15.06 8.12 -0.44
C GLY A 253 -14.11 9.25 0.00
N ASN A 254 -13.12 9.65 -0.81
CA ASN A 254 -12.27 10.79 -0.48
C ASN A 254 -13.01 12.12 -0.82
N PRO A 255 -13.21 13.05 0.12
CA PRO A 255 -13.91 14.31 -0.13
C PRO A 255 -13.10 15.28 -1.01
N ILE A 256 -11.78 15.11 -1.09
CA ILE A 256 -10.90 15.99 -1.85
C ILE A 256 -10.97 15.65 -3.34
N ASN A 257 -11.12 16.69 -4.17
CA ASN A 257 -11.03 16.55 -5.61
C ASN A 257 -9.57 16.39 -6.04
N PRO A 258 -9.21 15.41 -6.89
CA PRO A 258 -7.87 15.31 -7.46
C PRO A 258 -7.63 16.42 -8.46
N ARG A 259 -7.28 17.61 -7.97
CA ARG A 259 -6.92 18.77 -8.77
C ARG A 259 -5.45 18.74 -9.13
N GLU A 260 -4.60 18.40 -8.16
CA GLU A 260 -3.14 18.45 -8.27
C GLU A 260 -2.50 17.05 -8.27
N THR A 261 -3.29 16.01 -8.55
CA THR A 261 -2.82 14.63 -8.60
C THR A 261 -3.12 14.02 -9.96
N TYR A 262 -2.08 13.58 -10.65
CA TYR A 262 -2.19 12.74 -11.84
C TYR A 262 -2.11 11.26 -11.44
N THR A 263 -3.22 10.55 -11.59
CA THR A 263 -3.26 9.08 -11.50
C THR A 263 -2.96 8.51 -12.88
N LEU A 264 -1.72 8.05 -13.09
CA LEU A 264 -1.25 7.57 -14.39
C LEU A 264 -1.12 6.05 -14.42
N GLU A 265 -0.99 5.50 -15.61
CA GLU A 265 -0.70 4.09 -15.86
C GLU A 265 0.78 3.77 -15.57
N GLU A 266 1.03 2.78 -14.74
CA GLU A 266 2.34 2.19 -14.49
C GLU A 266 2.76 1.30 -15.66
N LEU A 267 4.09 1.17 -15.89
CA LEU A 267 4.64 0.40 -17.01
C LEU A 267 4.19 0.89 -18.40
N SER A 268 3.93 2.20 -18.56
CA SER A 268 3.37 2.79 -19.78
C SER A 268 4.30 3.83 -20.41
N GLU A 269 4.50 3.74 -21.73
CA GLU A 269 5.23 4.75 -22.51
C GLU A 269 4.52 6.11 -22.54
N HIS A 270 3.19 6.10 -22.50
CA HIS A 270 2.40 7.32 -22.44
C HIS A 270 2.65 8.09 -21.13
N THR A 271 2.85 7.37 -20.03
CA THR A 271 3.24 7.96 -18.75
C THR A 271 4.61 8.61 -18.84
N LEU A 272 5.62 7.93 -19.37
CA LEU A 272 6.96 8.51 -19.55
C LEU A 272 6.92 9.75 -20.46
N HIS A 273 6.10 9.73 -21.51
CA HIS A 273 5.87 10.89 -22.36
C HIS A 273 5.24 12.08 -21.61
N ILE A 274 4.26 11.84 -20.72
CA ILE A 274 3.66 12.90 -19.89
C ILE A 274 4.71 13.52 -18.96
N LEU A 275 5.54 12.71 -18.31
CA LEU A 275 6.61 13.20 -17.44
C LEU A 275 7.63 14.05 -18.21
N ARG A 276 8.01 13.63 -19.44
CA ARG A 276 8.91 14.41 -20.32
C ARG A 276 8.30 15.72 -20.82
N THR A 277 6.98 15.80 -20.99
CA THR A 277 6.37 16.97 -21.64
C THR A 277 5.85 18.02 -20.65
N ARG A 278 5.38 17.59 -19.48
CA ARG A 278 4.85 18.50 -18.46
C ARG A 278 5.95 19.21 -17.68
N ARG A 279 5.60 20.35 -17.09
CA ARG A 279 6.51 21.21 -16.30
C ARG A 279 5.97 21.55 -14.90
N ASP A 280 4.78 21.07 -14.57
CA ASP A 280 4.04 21.35 -13.34
C ASP A 280 4.14 20.20 -12.31
N ILE A 281 4.95 19.19 -12.57
CA ILE A 281 5.09 17.98 -11.74
C ILE A 281 6.26 18.14 -10.76
N ALA A 282 5.94 18.17 -9.47
CA ALA A 282 6.89 18.22 -8.36
C ALA A 282 7.54 16.85 -8.11
N CYS A 283 6.74 15.78 -8.05
CA CYS A 283 7.25 14.43 -7.80
C CYS A 283 6.45 13.31 -8.45
N VAL A 284 7.10 12.15 -8.55
CA VAL A 284 6.48 10.85 -8.85
C VAL A 284 6.61 9.95 -7.63
N LEU A 285 5.49 9.43 -7.16
CA LEU A 285 5.42 8.43 -6.09
C LEU A 285 5.38 7.02 -6.72
N VAL A 286 6.40 6.22 -6.46
CA VAL A 286 6.49 4.80 -6.84
C VAL A 286 6.26 3.96 -5.60
N ASN A 287 5.34 3.01 -5.64
CA ASN A 287 5.26 1.94 -4.63
C ASN A 287 5.74 0.63 -5.30
N PRO A 288 6.97 0.15 -5.03
CA PRO A 288 7.51 -1.01 -5.75
C PRO A 288 6.72 -2.31 -5.55
N LEU A 289 5.82 -2.38 -4.56
CA LEU A 289 4.86 -3.48 -4.41
C LEU A 289 3.98 -3.65 -5.67
N GLN A 290 3.70 -2.57 -6.39
CA GLN A 290 2.88 -2.59 -7.59
C GLN A 290 3.49 -3.42 -8.72
N ALA A 291 4.78 -3.74 -8.69
CA ALA A 291 5.40 -4.66 -9.65
C ALA A 291 4.68 -6.02 -9.71
N LEU A 292 4.00 -6.43 -8.64
CA LEU A 292 3.22 -7.66 -8.58
C LEU A 292 1.82 -7.52 -9.23
N HIS A 293 1.27 -6.31 -9.32
CA HIS A 293 -0.09 -6.02 -9.78
C HIS A 293 -0.19 -4.60 -10.36
N PRO A 294 0.54 -4.31 -11.46
CA PRO A 294 0.58 -2.98 -12.02
C PRO A 294 -0.84 -2.51 -12.35
N ASN A 295 -1.13 -1.24 -12.07
CA ASN A 295 -2.42 -0.59 -12.33
C ASN A 295 -3.65 -1.16 -11.60
N SER A 296 -3.44 -2.09 -10.68
CA SER A 296 -4.48 -2.67 -9.81
C SER A 296 -4.17 -2.35 -8.36
N ALA A 297 -5.18 -2.37 -7.49
CA ALA A 297 -4.94 -2.22 -6.06
C ALA A 297 -4.00 -3.33 -5.55
N ALA A 298 -3.30 -3.12 -4.45
CA ALA A 298 -2.56 -4.21 -3.81
C ALA A 298 -3.50 -5.31 -3.28
N PRO A 299 -3.03 -6.58 -3.19
CA PRO A 299 -3.77 -7.63 -2.52
C PRO A 299 -4.12 -7.18 -1.10
N GLY A 300 -5.37 -7.35 -0.72
CA GLY A 300 -5.95 -6.98 0.59
C GLY A 300 -7.34 -7.58 0.73
N ASP A 301 -8.06 -7.27 1.80
CA ASP A 301 -9.37 -7.88 2.06
C ASP A 301 -10.37 -7.68 0.91
N SER A 302 -10.32 -6.51 0.24
CA SER A 302 -11.14 -6.21 -0.95
C SER A 302 -10.65 -6.87 -2.25
N SER A 303 -9.42 -7.39 -2.29
CA SER A 303 -8.89 -8.10 -3.47
C SER A 303 -9.53 -9.46 -3.70
N LEU A 304 -10.20 -10.02 -2.69
CA LEU A 304 -10.96 -11.25 -2.81
C LEU A 304 -12.32 -11.03 -3.52
N VAL A 305 -12.74 -9.77 -3.68
CA VAL A 305 -13.99 -9.36 -4.32
C VAL A 305 -13.81 -9.08 -5.81
N ALA A 306 -12.62 -8.65 -6.23
CA ALA A 306 -12.32 -8.34 -7.63
C ALA A 306 -11.58 -9.52 -8.29
N ASP A 307 -12.09 -10.03 -9.40
CA ASP A 307 -11.36 -10.97 -10.23
C ASP A 307 -10.07 -10.29 -10.74
N ARG A 308 -8.93 -10.92 -10.45
CA ARG A 308 -7.63 -10.39 -10.79
C ARG A 308 -7.12 -11.17 -11.99
N GLY A 309 -7.18 -10.51 -13.15
CA GLY A 309 -6.30 -10.86 -14.27
C GLY A 309 -4.89 -11.12 -13.74
N GLY A 310 -4.26 -12.15 -14.27
CA GLY A 310 -3.13 -12.82 -13.64
C GLY A 310 -2.03 -11.89 -13.12
N ALA A 311 -1.82 -11.85 -11.80
CA ALA A 311 -0.61 -11.26 -11.25
C ALA A 311 0.59 -12.07 -11.77
N GLN A 312 1.54 -11.36 -12.39
CA GLN A 312 2.80 -11.91 -12.86
C GLN A 312 3.86 -10.85 -12.64
N PHE A 313 4.88 -11.20 -11.88
CA PHE A 313 6.01 -10.31 -11.61
C PHE A 313 7.15 -10.66 -12.57
N ASP A 314 7.55 -9.69 -13.38
CA ASP A 314 8.76 -9.74 -14.20
C ASP A 314 9.76 -8.71 -13.65
N ARG A 315 10.78 -9.21 -12.95
CA ARG A 315 11.82 -8.36 -12.34
C ARG A 315 12.59 -7.57 -13.38
N ILE A 316 12.91 -8.18 -14.52
CA ILE A 316 13.77 -7.56 -15.53
C ILE A 316 13.01 -6.41 -16.19
N ALA A 317 11.78 -6.67 -16.64
CA ALA A 317 10.95 -5.64 -17.26
C ALA A 317 10.64 -4.47 -16.31
N TYR A 318 10.32 -4.77 -15.05
CA TYR A 318 10.04 -3.71 -14.06
C TYR A 318 11.30 -2.90 -13.72
N THR A 319 12.46 -3.55 -13.63
CA THR A 319 13.76 -2.87 -13.40
C THR A 319 14.10 -1.91 -14.54
N ASP A 320 13.97 -2.36 -15.79
CA ASP A 320 14.20 -1.51 -16.97
C ASP A 320 13.28 -0.29 -16.95
N TRP A 321 11.98 -0.50 -16.69
CA TRP A 321 11.03 0.60 -16.63
C TRP A 321 11.33 1.59 -15.49
N LEU A 322 11.72 1.13 -14.30
CA LEU A 322 12.15 2.01 -13.21
C LEU A 322 13.40 2.81 -13.57
N GLY A 323 14.37 2.21 -14.26
CA GLY A 323 15.56 2.90 -14.75
C GLY A 323 15.19 4.02 -15.74
N ARG A 324 14.28 3.74 -16.67
CA ARG A 324 13.77 4.72 -17.64
C ARG A 324 12.94 5.82 -16.98
N LEU A 325 12.14 5.48 -15.96
CA LEU A 325 11.41 6.45 -15.14
C LEU A 325 12.39 7.38 -14.41
N CYS A 326 13.42 6.82 -13.79
CA CYS A 326 14.47 7.58 -13.10
C CYS A 326 15.16 8.57 -14.05
N ALA A 327 15.59 8.10 -15.23
CA ALA A 327 16.20 8.96 -16.25
C ALA A 327 15.29 10.14 -16.65
N VAL A 328 13.99 9.91 -16.82
CA VAL A 328 13.02 10.97 -17.14
C VAL A 328 12.84 11.94 -15.98
N CYS A 329 12.80 11.45 -14.75
CA CYS A 329 12.70 12.30 -13.57
C CYS A 329 13.92 13.23 -13.46
N SER A 330 15.13 12.69 -13.64
CA SER A 330 16.37 13.47 -13.65
C SER A 330 16.43 14.49 -14.80
N GLU A 331 16.02 14.12 -16.02
CA GLU A 331 15.97 15.03 -17.18
C GLU A 331 15.06 16.25 -16.93
N ARG A 332 14.04 16.09 -16.07
CA ARG A 332 12.94 17.04 -15.92
C ARG A 332 12.90 17.72 -14.56
N ASP A 333 13.91 17.51 -13.71
CA ASP A 333 13.93 17.96 -12.31
C ASP A 333 12.63 17.59 -11.57
N ILE A 334 12.15 16.36 -11.79
CA ILE A 334 11.00 15.81 -11.07
C ILE A 334 11.56 14.91 -9.96
N VAL A 335 11.15 15.15 -8.72
CA VAL A 335 11.64 14.35 -7.58
C VAL A 335 11.06 12.94 -7.66
N LEU A 336 11.92 11.93 -7.75
CA LEU A 336 11.53 10.53 -7.70
C LEU A 336 11.48 10.05 -6.23
N VAL A 337 10.30 9.61 -5.80
CA VAL A 337 10.08 9.11 -4.44
C VAL A 337 9.75 7.63 -4.47
N PHE A 338 10.55 6.81 -3.79
CA PHE A 338 10.20 5.42 -3.53
C PHE A 338 9.48 5.30 -2.18
N ASP A 339 8.25 4.81 -2.21
CA ASP A 339 7.50 4.41 -1.04
C ASP A 339 7.81 2.95 -0.72
N GLU A 340 8.75 2.76 0.19
CA GLU A 340 9.22 1.47 0.68
C GLU A 340 8.61 1.10 2.03
N VAL A 341 7.47 1.71 2.42
CA VAL A 341 6.82 1.42 3.70
C VAL A 341 6.43 -0.06 3.82
N PHE A 342 6.16 -0.76 2.72
CA PHE A 342 5.87 -2.20 2.71
C PHE A 342 7.05 -3.09 2.30
N VAL A 343 7.83 -2.65 1.31
CA VAL A 343 8.86 -3.46 0.65
C VAL A 343 10.27 -3.25 1.21
N GLY A 344 10.50 -2.15 1.94
CA GLY A 344 11.76 -1.85 2.59
C GLY A 344 12.11 -2.93 3.61
N PHE A 345 13.39 -3.35 3.61
CA PHE A 345 13.89 -4.46 4.43
C PHE A 345 13.19 -5.81 4.17
N ARG A 346 12.40 -5.92 3.10
CA ARG A 346 11.72 -7.17 2.71
C ARG A 346 12.32 -7.75 1.44
N LEU A 347 12.55 -6.89 0.44
CA LEU A 347 13.10 -7.32 -0.85
C LEU A 347 14.60 -7.59 -0.80
N ALA A 348 15.30 -6.75 -0.05
CA ALA A 348 16.73 -6.79 0.21
C ALA A 348 17.03 -6.00 1.50
N PRO A 349 18.20 -6.18 2.13
CA PRO A 349 18.62 -5.35 3.28
C PRO A 349 18.62 -3.85 2.96
N GLY A 350 19.05 -3.47 1.76
CA GLY A 350 19.04 -2.13 1.19
C GLY A 350 17.71 -1.71 0.54
N GLY A 351 16.66 -2.52 0.68
CA GLY A 351 15.34 -2.24 0.12
C GLY A 351 15.26 -2.35 -1.41
N ALA A 352 14.29 -1.68 -1.99
CA ALA A 352 13.98 -1.67 -3.42
C ALA A 352 15.10 -1.02 -4.24
N ARG A 353 15.84 -0.05 -3.66
CA ARG A 353 17.06 0.49 -4.29
C ARG A 353 18.06 -0.62 -4.61
N GLU A 354 18.41 -1.45 -3.63
CA GLU A 354 19.34 -2.58 -3.83
C GLU A 354 18.72 -3.63 -4.76
N TYR A 355 17.44 -3.94 -4.56
CA TYR A 355 16.76 -4.99 -5.31
C TYR A 355 16.60 -4.68 -6.81
N PHE A 356 16.25 -3.44 -7.16
CA PHE A 356 16.07 -3.02 -8.56
C PHE A 356 17.28 -2.27 -9.13
N GLY A 357 18.28 -1.92 -8.31
CA GLY A 357 19.45 -1.17 -8.77
C GLY A 357 19.14 0.27 -9.19
N VAL A 358 18.05 0.87 -8.70
CA VAL A 358 17.61 2.22 -9.05
C VAL A 358 17.63 3.12 -7.82
N GLN A 359 18.32 4.26 -7.92
CA GLN A 359 18.38 5.26 -6.85
C GLN A 359 17.22 6.27 -6.96
N PRO A 360 16.36 6.39 -5.93
CA PRO A 360 15.41 7.50 -5.84
C PRO A 360 16.06 8.74 -5.20
N ASP A 361 15.44 9.90 -5.40
CA ASP A 361 15.84 11.16 -4.74
C ASP A 361 15.41 11.19 -3.27
N LEU A 362 14.25 10.60 -2.98
CA LEU A 362 13.68 10.43 -1.65
C LEU A 362 13.19 8.99 -1.47
N VAL A 363 13.35 8.43 -0.28
CA VAL A 363 12.80 7.13 0.08
C VAL A 363 12.05 7.19 1.39
N VAL A 364 10.88 6.55 1.43
CA VAL A 364 10.03 6.46 2.61
C VAL A 364 10.05 5.04 3.16
N TYR A 365 10.36 4.89 4.44
CA TYR A 365 10.28 3.63 5.17
C TYR A 365 9.24 3.69 6.30
N GLY A 366 8.85 2.53 6.82
CA GLY A 366 7.95 2.39 7.96
C GLY A 366 7.79 0.93 8.35
N LYS A 367 6.63 0.57 8.91
CA LYS A 367 6.26 -0.81 9.27
C LYS A 367 7.38 -1.52 10.05
N THR A 368 8.02 -2.54 9.44
CA THR A 368 9.04 -3.39 10.08
C THR A 368 10.19 -2.60 10.68
N LEU A 369 10.56 -1.46 10.08
CA LEU A 369 11.67 -0.63 10.55
C LEU A 369 11.48 -0.13 11.99
N GLY A 370 10.24 0.02 12.45
CA GLY A 370 9.96 0.49 13.80
C GLY A 370 10.27 -0.55 14.88
N GLY A 371 10.72 -1.75 14.54
CA GLY A 371 11.00 -2.81 15.51
C GLY A 371 9.75 -3.22 16.30
N GLY A 372 8.57 -3.13 15.67
CA GLY A 372 7.27 -3.45 16.28
C GLY A 372 6.48 -2.24 16.77
N LEU A 373 7.05 -1.03 16.70
CA LEU A 373 6.38 0.21 17.11
C LEU A 373 6.08 1.13 15.90
N PRO A 374 5.12 2.06 16.02
CA PRO A 374 4.74 2.96 14.93
C PRO A 374 5.87 3.90 14.52
N VAL A 375 6.19 3.94 13.21
CA VAL A 375 7.16 4.89 12.66
C VAL A 375 6.93 5.14 11.17
N GLY A 376 7.31 6.33 10.73
CA GLY A 376 7.64 6.65 9.34
C GLY A 376 9.02 7.30 9.29
N VAL A 377 9.80 6.97 8.26
CA VAL A 377 11.12 7.55 8.05
C VAL A 377 11.20 8.04 6.62
N LEU A 378 11.70 9.26 6.44
CA LEU A 378 12.03 9.80 5.13
C LEU A 378 13.54 10.01 5.06
N CYS A 379 14.17 9.39 4.07
CA CYS A 379 15.57 9.65 3.72
C CYS A 379 15.63 10.40 2.38
N GLY A 380 16.62 11.28 2.23
CA GLY A 380 16.73 12.15 1.07
C GLY A 380 18.10 12.78 0.92
N SER A 381 18.38 13.33 -0.26
CA SER A 381 19.57 14.16 -0.47
C SER A 381 19.52 15.42 0.38
N HIS A 382 20.69 15.96 0.75
CA HIS A 382 20.79 17.16 1.59
C HIS A 382 20.01 18.34 0.97
N THR A 383 20.08 18.49 -0.35
CA THR A 383 19.35 19.53 -1.09
C THR A 383 17.84 19.44 -0.87
N LEU A 384 17.25 18.24 -0.93
CA LEU A 384 15.81 18.06 -0.79
C LEU A 384 15.34 18.02 0.67
N MET A 385 16.18 17.55 1.60
CA MET A 385 15.81 17.42 3.00
C MET A 385 15.85 18.74 3.76
N ARG A 386 16.60 19.73 3.25
CA ARG A 386 16.63 21.08 3.77
C ARG A 386 15.23 21.70 3.83
N ARG A 387 14.86 22.23 5.01
CA ARG A 387 13.52 22.77 5.30
C ARG A 387 13.43 24.29 5.31
N SER A 388 14.49 24.99 4.95
CA SER A 388 14.51 26.46 4.85
C SER A 388 15.45 26.89 3.73
N ARG A 389 15.22 28.10 3.22
CA ARG A 389 16.13 28.74 2.26
C ARG A 389 17.13 29.63 3.00
N ALA A 390 18.43 29.42 2.76
CA ALA A 390 19.48 30.18 3.45
C ALA A 390 19.42 31.69 3.14
N ASP A 391 19.03 32.02 1.91
CA ASP A 391 18.80 33.39 1.41
C ASP A 391 17.42 33.96 1.80
N ARG A 392 16.51 33.12 2.31
CA ARG A 392 15.13 33.49 2.69
C ARG A 392 14.75 32.80 4.01
N PRO A 393 15.27 33.24 5.16
CA PRO A 393 15.19 32.49 6.42
C PRO A 393 13.75 32.30 6.97
N ILE A 394 12.78 33.11 6.53
CA ILE A 394 11.36 32.98 6.87
C ILE A 394 10.63 31.97 5.95
N ASP A 395 11.19 31.68 4.77
CA ASP A 395 10.67 30.67 3.85
C ASP A 395 11.06 29.28 4.38
N VAL A 396 10.11 28.64 5.06
CA VAL A 396 10.31 27.39 5.79
C VAL A 396 9.25 26.36 5.38
N CYS A 397 9.72 25.18 4.98
CA CYS A 397 8.90 23.99 4.81
C CYS A 397 8.55 23.39 6.17
N PHE A 398 7.52 23.92 6.81
CA PHE A 398 7.13 23.54 8.16
C PHE A 398 6.49 22.14 8.22
N ALA A 399 7.07 21.27 9.04
CA ALA A 399 6.45 20.01 9.47
C ALA A 399 7.02 19.61 10.83
N ARG A 400 6.14 19.36 11.80
CA ARG A 400 6.47 18.93 13.16
C ARG A 400 5.54 17.80 13.58
N GLY A 401 6.03 16.91 14.44
CA GLY A 401 5.23 15.91 15.12
C GLY A 401 5.77 15.73 16.53
N THR A 402 4.88 15.77 17.52
CA THR A 402 5.25 15.74 18.95
C THR A 402 6.02 14.49 19.31
N PHE A 403 5.57 13.33 18.83
CA PHE A 403 6.14 12.02 19.14
C PHE A 403 7.25 11.59 18.16
N ASN A 404 7.66 12.47 17.24
CA ASN A 404 8.71 12.14 16.29
C ASN A 404 10.00 11.79 17.06
N ALA A 405 10.61 10.66 16.69
CA ALA A 405 11.79 10.11 17.35
C ALA A 405 11.60 9.82 18.86
N HIS A 406 10.39 9.43 19.29
CA HIS A 406 10.13 8.98 20.66
C HIS A 406 11.15 7.91 21.10
N PRO A 407 11.78 8.02 22.28
CA PRO A 407 12.91 7.17 22.68
C PRO A 407 12.64 5.66 22.56
N TYR A 408 11.46 5.19 22.98
CA TYR A 408 11.08 3.78 22.89
C TYR A 408 10.96 3.26 21.45
N VAL A 409 10.49 4.10 20.51
CA VAL A 409 10.44 3.75 19.08
C VAL A 409 11.85 3.69 18.51
N MET A 410 12.70 4.66 18.88
CA MET A 410 14.09 4.70 18.41
C MET A 410 14.93 3.56 18.99
N GLY A 411 14.67 3.13 20.23
CA GLY A 411 15.29 1.95 20.84
C GLY A 411 14.87 0.65 20.16
N ALA A 412 13.58 0.46 19.88
CA ALA A 412 13.12 -0.72 19.14
C ALA A 412 13.66 -0.76 17.70
N MET A 413 13.68 0.38 17.01
CA MET A 413 14.31 0.52 15.69
C MET A 413 15.82 0.23 15.74
N HIS A 414 16.52 0.68 16.79
CA HIS A 414 17.94 0.41 16.97
C HIS A 414 18.20 -1.09 17.01
N GLU A 415 17.43 -1.85 17.80
CA GLU A 415 17.54 -3.30 17.82
C GLU A 415 17.19 -3.93 16.47
N PHE A 416 16.15 -3.47 15.78
CA PHE A 416 15.82 -3.96 14.45
C PHE A 416 17.00 -3.80 13.48
N LEU A 417 17.56 -2.59 13.40
CA LEU A 417 18.68 -2.26 12.51
C LEU A 417 19.94 -3.06 12.86
N ARG A 418 20.22 -3.26 14.15
CA ARG A 418 21.36 -4.06 14.61
C ARG A 418 21.20 -5.54 14.26
N HIS A 419 20.00 -6.10 14.42
CA HIS A 419 19.74 -7.50 14.03
C HIS A 419 19.73 -7.68 12.52
N LEU A 420 19.34 -6.67 11.74
CA LEU A 420 19.42 -6.71 10.28
C LEU A 420 20.86 -6.99 9.80
N GLU A 421 21.87 -6.51 10.52
CA GLU A 421 23.29 -6.74 10.23
C GLU A 421 23.80 -8.13 10.68
N SER A 422 23.00 -8.91 11.42
CA SER A 422 23.44 -10.21 11.92
C SER A 422 23.62 -11.22 10.78
N PRO A 423 24.61 -12.14 10.88
CA PRO A 423 24.80 -13.19 9.88
C PRO A 423 23.60 -14.10 9.70
N GLU A 424 22.77 -14.26 10.73
CA GLU A 424 21.52 -15.01 10.64
C GLU A 424 20.50 -14.33 9.73
N ILE A 425 20.20 -13.06 9.98
CA ILE A 425 19.25 -12.31 9.18
C ILE A 425 19.78 -12.08 7.76
N GLN A 426 21.07 -11.79 7.59
CA GLN A 426 21.70 -11.66 6.27
C GLN A 426 21.58 -12.95 5.43
N ARG A 427 21.73 -14.12 6.07
CA ARG A 427 21.51 -15.42 5.39
C ARG A 427 20.07 -15.60 4.93
N LEU A 428 19.06 -15.04 5.61
CA LEU A 428 17.66 -15.12 5.16
C LEU A 428 17.44 -14.44 3.82
N TYR A 429 18.18 -13.36 3.52
CA TYR A 429 18.11 -12.69 2.23
C TYR A 429 18.77 -13.48 1.10
N SER A 430 19.70 -14.38 1.43
CA SER A 430 20.34 -15.23 0.43
C SER A 430 19.29 -16.12 -0.25
N ARG A 431 19.20 -16.02 -1.57
CA ARG A 431 18.31 -16.85 -2.41
C ARG A 431 16.80 -16.65 -2.16
N LEU A 432 16.36 -15.49 -1.65
CA LEU A 432 14.92 -15.22 -1.43
C LEU A 432 14.06 -15.45 -2.67
N ASP A 433 14.47 -14.91 -3.82
CA ASP A 433 13.75 -15.10 -5.08
C ASP A 433 13.61 -16.59 -5.41
N GLU A 434 14.70 -17.35 -5.33
CA GLU A 434 14.70 -18.78 -5.63
C GLU A 434 13.77 -19.56 -4.69
N VAL A 435 13.90 -19.36 -3.38
CA VAL A 435 13.11 -20.06 -2.37
C VAL A 435 11.62 -19.80 -2.57
N TRP A 436 11.23 -18.54 -2.73
CA TRP A 436 9.82 -18.19 -2.80
C TRP A 436 9.21 -18.49 -4.17
N ASN A 437 9.96 -18.36 -5.26
CA ASN A 437 9.49 -18.76 -6.59
C ASN A 437 9.33 -20.29 -6.69
N ALA A 438 10.24 -21.06 -6.09
CA ALA A 438 10.12 -22.51 -6.02
C ALA A 438 8.88 -22.95 -5.22
N ARG A 439 8.61 -22.30 -4.08
CA ARG A 439 7.40 -22.53 -3.26
C ARG A 439 6.12 -22.20 -4.03
N ALA A 440 6.04 -21.04 -4.67
CA ALA A 440 4.87 -20.63 -5.45
C ALA A 440 4.63 -21.58 -6.63
N SER A 441 5.69 -21.97 -7.34
CA SER A 441 5.62 -22.93 -8.45
C SER A 441 5.19 -24.32 -7.99
N GLY A 442 5.71 -24.79 -6.85
CA GLY A 442 5.31 -26.05 -6.24
C GLY A 442 3.84 -26.08 -5.86
N LEU A 443 3.36 -25.03 -5.17
CA LEU A 443 1.94 -24.92 -4.81
C LEU A 443 1.04 -24.86 -6.05
N ASN A 444 1.41 -24.08 -7.07
CA ASN A 444 0.63 -23.99 -8.30
C ASN A 444 0.51 -25.32 -9.03
N ARG A 445 1.56 -26.17 -9.02
CA ARG A 445 1.48 -27.53 -9.59
C ARG A 445 0.48 -28.40 -8.82
N LEU A 446 0.48 -28.33 -7.50
CA LEU A 446 -0.46 -29.07 -6.65
C LEU A 446 -1.90 -28.59 -6.88
N LEU A 447 -2.14 -27.28 -6.86
CA LEU A 447 -3.45 -26.69 -7.11
C LEU A 447 -3.99 -27.08 -8.49
N ALA A 448 -3.13 -27.10 -9.52
CA ALA A 448 -3.50 -27.53 -10.87
C ALA A 448 -3.80 -29.03 -10.96
N ALA A 449 -3.02 -29.88 -10.29
CA ALA A 449 -3.24 -31.32 -10.24
C ALA A 449 -4.58 -31.68 -9.57
N GLU A 450 -4.98 -30.93 -8.55
CA GLU A 450 -6.28 -31.04 -7.88
C GLU A 450 -7.43 -30.36 -8.66
N GLY A 451 -7.16 -29.78 -9.82
CA GLY A 451 -8.16 -29.11 -10.65
C GLY A 451 -8.79 -27.86 -10.01
N LEU A 452 -8.11 -27.25 -9.03
CA LEU A 452 -8.63 -26.10 -8.30
C LEU A 452 -8.50 -24.81 -9.12
N PRO A 453 -9.54 -23.94 -9.17
CA PRO A 453 -9.53 -22.71 -9.98
C PRO A 453 -8.79 -21.55 -9.30
N VAL A 454 -7.64 -21.86 -8.67
CA VAL A 454 -6.86 -20.94 -7.86
C VAL A 454 -5.38 -21.12 -8.18
N ARG A 455 -4.63 -20.03 -8.19
CA ARG A 455 -3.18 -20.00 -8.28
C ARG A 455 -2.61 -18.93 -7.38
N VAL A 456 -1.32 -18.99 -7.09
CA VAL A 456 -0.58 -17.94 -6.39
C VAL A 456 0.39 -17.25 -7.33
N ALA A 457 0.60 -15.96 -7.11
CA ALA A 457 1.70 -15.20 -7.67
C ALA A 457 2.47 -14.54 -6.52
N ASN A 458 3.76 -14.29 -6.72
CA ASN A 458 4.60 -13.76 -5.67
C ASN A 458 5.62 -12.73 -6.16
N LEU A 459 5.97 -11.81 -5.26
CA LEU A 459 7.18 -11.01 -5.26
C LEU A 459 7.93 -11.41 -3.98
N GLN A 460 8.85 -12.37 -4.10
CA GLN A 460 9.47 -13.04 -2.96
C GLN A 460 8.44 -13.55 -1.93
N SER A 461 8.54 -13.10 -0.67
CA SER A 461 7.65 -13.45 0.45
C SER A 461 6.27 -12.79 0.38
N ILE A 462 6.03 -11.93 -0.60
CA ILE A 462 4.75 -11.24 -0.80
C ILE A 462 3.92 -12.07 -1.76
N TRP A 463 2.82 -12.63 -1.28
CA TRP A 463 1.98 -13.54 -2.07
C TRP A 463 0.61 -12.94 -2.35
N THR A 464 0.04 -13.29 -3.49
CA THR A 464 -1.33 -12.98 -3.84
C THR A 464 -2.03 -14.19 -4.43
N ILE A 465 -3.27 -14.40 -4.01
CA ILE A 465 -4.16 -15.42 -4.56
C ILE A 465 -4.81 -14.84 -5.81
N CYS A 466 -4.73 -15.58 -6.91
CA CYS A 466 -5.41 -15.29 -8.17
C CYS A 466 -6.41 -16.41 -8.47
N TYR A 467 -7.60 -16.05 -8.89
CA TYR A 467 -8.60 -17.01 -9.35
C TYR A 467 -8.43 -17.22 -10.85
N THR A 468 -8.48 -18.46 -11.32
CA THR A 468 -8.40 -18.78 -12.75
C THR A 468 -9.77 -18.86 -13.42
N ARG A 469 -10.85 -18.75 -12.62
CA ARG A 469 -12.23 -18.67 -13.08
C ARG A 469 -12.97 -17.57 -12.31
N PRO A 470 -13.73 -16.71 -13.00
CA PRO A 470 -14.54 -15.70 -12.35
C PRO A 470 -15.64 -16.36 -11.52
N SER A 471 -15.91 -15.81 -10.33
CA SER A 471 -17.00 -16.26 -9.48
C SER A 471 -17.47 -15.14 -8.56
N ARG A 472 -18.78 -15.07 -8.33
CA ARG A 472 -19.41 -14.12 -7.40
C ARG A 472 -19.14 -14.44 -5.92
N TYR A 473 -18.46 -15.55 -5.63
CA TYR A 473 -18.22 -16.09 -4.28
C TYR A 473 -16.74 -16.31 -3.94
N ASN A 474 -15.81 -15.87 -4.79
CA ASN A 474 -14.37 -16.00 -4.51
C ASN A 474 -13.97 -15.37 -3.16
N TRP A 475 -14.66 -14.32 -2.73
CA TRP A 475 -14.47 -13.68 -1.43
C TRP A 475 -14.74 -14.59 -0.22
N MET A 476 -15.42 -15.72 -0.41
CA MET A 476 -15.69 -16.68 0.66
C MET A 476 -14.48 -17.53 1.05
N LEU A 477 -13.44 -17.62 0.20
CA LEU A 477 -12.27 -18.48 0.45
C LEU A 477 -11.66 -18.22 1.83
N GLN A 478 -11.53 -16.95 2.23
CA GLN A 478 -10.97 -16.58 3.54
C GLN A 478 -11.72 -17.18 4.74
N PHE A 479 -13.02 -17.44 4.61
CA PHE A 479 -13.82 -18.05 5.67
C PHE A 479 -13.64 -19.56 5.68
N TYR A 480 -13.55 -20.20 4.51
CA TYR A 480 -13.23 -21.62 4.39
C TYR A 480 -11.79 -21.96 4.77
N MET A 481 -10.90 -20.98 4.84
CA MET A 481 -9.52 -21.18 5.31
C MET A 481 -9.37 -21.15 6.85
N ARG A 482 -10.45 -20.92 7.59
CA ARG A 482 -10.43 -20.82 9.05
C ARG A 482 -10.97 -22.02 9.84
N PRO A 483 -11.80 -22.95 9.34
CA PRO A 483 -12.29 -24.10 10.10
C PRO A 483 -11.17 -25.05 10.54
N LYS A 484 -11.49 -25.93 11.49
CA LYS A 484 -10.51 -26.71 12.27
C LYS A 484 -9.91 -27.87 11.48
N ASP A 485 -10.63 -28.33 10.47
CA ASP A 485 -10.30 -29.56 9.75
C ASP A 485 -9.44 -29.24 8.53
N TRP A 486 -8.14 -29.09 8.77
CA TRP A 486 -7.11 -29.23 7.74
C TRP A 486 -6.45 -30.61 7.75
N ARG A 487 -7.06 -31.56 8.49
CA ARG A 487 -6.58 -32.94 8.60
C ARG A 487 -7.15 -33.81 7.49
#